data_AF-B2J6D6-F1
#
_entry.id   AF-B2J6D6-F1
#
_cell.length_a   1.000
_cell.length_b   1.000
_cell.length_c   1.000
_cell.angle_alpha   90.00
_cell.angle_beta   90.00
_cell.angle_gamma   90.00
#
_symmetry.space_group_name_H-M   'P 1'
#
loop_
_entity.id
_entity.type
_entity.pdbx_description
1 polymer ?
#
loop_
_entity_poly.entity_id
_entity_poly.type
_entity_poly.pdbx_seq_one_letter_code
_entity_poly.pdbx_strand_id
1 'polypeptide(L)'
;MKMTFQKLVIGASMAIGVGAIATVPAQAGTLTGATIGGTAASDYLVYDMSGNSTVLVPNTQTNVQKVLDGNAANPTGNVELRASSEQSGFDFSKNTTLTGQIGDKSITLSSLTATDWFSTGSVLSTSYGVNNFANTWFNQFYDAAGLASNESAIKLALNLPSFTPSSFIRQQAFNAFYGIGGFQRSSDPNISYVNQNDTTGDIKIGLAGHYNLKDYYAPLLGSFGNFLKDGFQASEVVKVTYNGKTDFRYSFSATQSGLSNNSGPGADGKSHSGNYEVTIQGIPPAAVPEPSVMLGLLGVAGVFATQRKLKKASI
;
A
#
# COMPACT_ATOMS: atom_id res chain seq x y z
N MET A 1 -22.57 -47.01 -48.29
CA MET A 1 -22.82 -46.91 -46.82
C MET A 1 -22.15 -45.62 -46.35
N LYS A 2 -22.88 -44.51 -46.39
CA LYS A 2 -23.35 -43.68 -45.26
C LYS A 2 -22.26 -43.22 -44.28
N MET A 3 -22.19 -41.89 -44.21
CA MET A 3 -21.31 -40.98 -43.47
C MET A 3 -21.10 -41.29 -41.99
N THR A 4 -19.96 -40.82 -41.45
CA THR A 4 -19.98 -39.93 -40.28
C THR A 4 -18.69 -39.10 -40.18
N PHE A 5 -18.85 -37.77 -40.15
CA PHE A 5 -17.84 -36.79 -39.77
C PHE A 5 -17.56 -36.86 -38.27
N GLN A 6 -16.32 -36.59 -37.83
CA GLN A 6 -16.07 -35.79 -36.62
C GLN A 6 -14.63 -35.27 -36.49
N LYS A 7 -14.53 -33.94 -36.68
CA LYS A 7 -13.79 -32.95 -35.88
C LYS A 7 -12.24 -32.91 -35.87
N LEU A 8 -11.79 -31.89 -36.61
CA LEU A 8 -10.64 -31.01 -36.45
C LEU A 8 -10.31 -30.61 -34.99
N VAL A 9 -9.04 -30.70 -34.59
CA VAL A 9 -8.40 -29.73 -33.66
C VAL A 9 -6.97 -29.47 -34.16
N ILE A 10 -6.74 -28.22 -34.55
CA ILE A 10 -5.45 -27.66 -34.94
C ILE A 10 -4.67 -27.35 -33.65
N GLY A 11 -3.56 -28.05 -33.43
CA GLY A 11 -2.62 -27.75 -32.35
C GLY A 11 -1.73 -26.57 -32.72
N ALA A 12 -1.78 -25.50 -31.93
CA ALA A 12 -0.93 -24.33 -32.07
C ALA A 12 0.55 -24.67 -31.83
N SER A 13 1.43 -24.19 -32.69
CA SER A 13 2.88 -24.20 -32.49
C SER A 13 3.48 -22.98 -33.15
N MET A 14 3.68 -21.91 -32.38
CA MET A 14 4.69 -20.88 -32.67
C MET A 14 5.23 -20.37 -31.33
N ALA A 15 6.36 -20.93 -30.91
CA ALA A 15 7.26 -20.28 -29.97
C ALA A 15 8.03 -19.21 -30.75
N ILE A 16 7.75 -17.94 -30.47
CA ILE A 16 8.59 -16.83 -30.91
C ILE A 16 9.37 -16.37 -29.68
N GLY A 17 10.66 -16.69 -29.69
CA GLY A 17 11.62 -16.17 -28.73
C GLY A 17 11.69 -14.65 -28.86
N VAL A 18 11.27 -13.96 -27.81
CA VAL A 18 11.56 -12.54 -27.65
C VAL A 18 12.83 -12.48 -26.81
N GLY A 19 13.93 -12.07 -27.45
CA GLY A 19 15.15 -11.74 -26.73
C GLY A 19 14.83 -10.69 -25.68
N ALA A 20 15.13 -10.99 -24.42
CA ALA A 20 15.02 -10.04 -23.33
C ALA A 20 16.06 -8.93 -23.57
N ILE A 21 15.65 -7.87 -24.26
CA ILE A 21 16.28 -6.57 -24.05
C ILE A 21 15.95 -6.24 -22.59
N ALA A 22 16.95 -6.33 -21.72
CA ALA A 22 16.84 -5.84 -20.37
C ALA A 22 16.67 -4.32 -20.45
N THR A 23 15.43 -3.88 -20.64
CA THR A 23 15.06 -2.49 -20.43
C THR A 23 15.25 -2.26 -18.94
N VAL A 24 16.34 -1.56 -18.62
CA VAL A 24 16.50 -0.90 -17.31
C VAL A 24 15.14 -0.25 -17.00
N PRO A 25 14.53 -0.48 -15.82
CA PRO A 25 13.25 0.13 -15.51
C PRO A 25 13.34 1.62 -15.83
N ALA A 26 12.41 2.10 -16.67
CA ALA A 26 12.24 3.52 -16.90
C ALA A 26 12.18 4.22 -15.52
N GLN A 27 12.92 5.32 -15.39
CA GLN A 27 13.02 6.14 -14.17
C GLN A 27 11.70 6.12 -13.42
N ALA A 28 11.65 5.66 -12.17
CA ALA A 28 10.39 5.63 -11.44
C ALA A 28 9.99 7.07 -11.10
N GLY A 29 8.84 7.55 -11.57
CA GLY A 29 8.28 8.81 -11.08
C GLY A 29 8.07 8.74 -9.56
N THR A 30 8.61 9.68 -8.79
CA THR A 30 8.44 9.71 -7.33
C THR A 30 7.44 10.78 -6.91
N LEU A 31 6.94 10.69 -5.68
CA LEU A 31 6.08 11.72 -5.13
C LEU A 31 6.85 13.04 -4.99
N THR A 32 6.36 14.07 -5.64
CA THR A 32 6.91 15.43 -5.54
C THR A 32 5.92 16.36 -4.84
N GLY A 33 6.43 17.45 -4.26
CA GLY A 33 5.58 18.43 -3.59
C GLY A 33 4.77 17.86 -2.42
N ALA A 34 5.30 16.84 -1.75
CA ALA A 34 4.68 16.22 -0.59
C ALA A 34 4.32 17.29 0.46
N THR A 35 3.11 17.27 1.01
CA THR A 35 2.62 18.20 2.04
C THR A 35 1.66 17.49 2.98
N ILE A 36 1.62 17.94 4.24
CA ILE A 36 0.70 17.39 5.25
C ILE A 36 -0.57 18.23 5.33
N GLY A 37 -1.72 17.55 5.45
CA GLY A 37 -3.03 18.18 5.57
C GLY A 37 -4.04 17.30 6.31
N GLY A 38 -5.31 17.47 5.96
CA GLY A 38 -6.43 16.79 6.62
C GLY A 38 -7.03 17.62 7.77
N THR A 39 -8.01 17.04 8.43
CA THR A 39 -8.74 17.68 9.54
C THR A 39 -7.97 17.64 10.87
N ALA A 40 -6.88 16.87 10.94
CA ALA A 40 -5.93 16.81 12.05
C ALA A 40 -4.48 16.97 11.54
N ALA A 41 -4.20 17.97 10.69
CA ALA A 41 -2.93 18.15 9.99
C ALA A 41 -1.66 18.27 10.89
N SER A 42 -1.81 18.51 12.18
CA SER A 42 -0.69 18.52 13.13
C SER A 42 -0.37 17.15 13.74
N ASP A 43 -1.22 16.15 13.52
CA ASP A 43 -1.05 14.81 14.09
C ASP A 43 -0.37 13.87 13.10
N TYR A 44 0.95 13.93 13.09
CA TYR A 44 1.83 13.04 12.35
C TYR A 44 3.18 12.97 13.05
N LEU A 45 3.94 11.93 12.76
CA LEU A 45 5.35 11.82 13.13
C LEU A 45 6.18 11.59 11.87
N VAL A 46 7.43 12.05 11.91
CA VAL A 46 8.39 11.85 10.83
C VAL A 46 9.57 11.05 11.37
N TYR A 47 9.84 9.92 10.75
CA TYR A 47 10.95 9.04 11.08
C TYR A 47 11.96 9.05 9.95
N ASP A 48 13.19 9.43 10.27
CA ASP A 48 14.34 9.35 9.37
C ASP A 48 15.14 8.07 9.67
N MET A 49 16.13 7.75 8.84
CA MET A 49 17.02 6.61 9.07
C MET A 49 18.37 7.02 9.67
N SER A 50 18.83 6.25 10.65
CA SER A 50 20.19 6.30 11.18
C SER A 50 20.73 4.87 11.30
N GLY A 51 21.58 4.47 10.36
CA GLY A 51 21.98 3.07 10.20
C GLY A 51 20.76 2.19 9.92
N ASN A 52 20.57 1.15 10.74
CA ASN A 52 19.42 0.25 10.65
C ASN A 52 18.26 0.67 11.59
N SER A 53 18.32 1.88 12.17
CA SER A 53 17.25 2.41 13.01
C SER A 53 16.43 3.45 12.27
N THR A 54 15.10 3.37 12.36
CA THR A 54 14.26 4.57 12.17
C THR A 54 14.35 5.40 13.44
N VAL A 55 14.41 6.73 13.32
CA VAL A 55 14.54 7.67 14.43
C VAL A 55 13.61 8.86 14.23
N LEU A 56 12.94 9.28 15.30
CA LEU A 56 12.04 10.42 15.26
C LEU A 56 12.82 11.72 14.96
N VAL A 57 12.36 12.50 13.99
CA VAL A 57 12.93 13.79 13.61
C VAL A 57 11.86 14.89 13.65
N PRO A 58 12.24 16.19 13.68
CA PRO A 58 11.26 17.27 13.68
C PRO A 58 10.31 17.23 12.48
N ASN A 59 9.04 17.50 12.75
CA ASN A 59 7.95 17.59 11.77
C ASN A 59 8.08 18.84 10.88
N THR A 60 9.04 18.81 9.96
CA THR A 60 9.30 19.89 8.99
C THR A 60 9.05 19.40 7.57
N GLN A 61 8.68 20.33 6.68
CA GLN A 61 8.41 20.00 5.28
C GLN A 61 9.61 19.35 4.57
N THR A 62 10.83 19.80 4.90
CA THR A 62 12.07 19.21 4.38
C THR A 62 12.23 17.76 4.83
N ASN A 63 11.98 17.47 6.11
CA ASN A 63 12.07 16.09 6.63
C ASN A 63 10.97 15.20 6.03
N VAL A 64 9.74 15.69 5.91
CA VAL A 64 8.64 14.97 5.24
C VAL A 64 9.03 14.54 3.83
N GLN A 65 9.67 15.42 3.05
CA GLN A 65 10.11 15.07 1.70
C GLN A 65 11.26 14.06 1.70
N LYS A 66 12.29 14.32 2.50
CA LYS A 66 13.49 13.47 2.61
C LYS A 66 13.17 12.01 2.90
N VAL A 67 12.25 11.75 3.83
CA VAL A 67 11.99 10.37 4.29
C VAL A 67 11.21 9.53 3.27
N LEU A 68 10.70 10.14 2.20
CA LEU A 68 9.90 9.48 1.16
C LEU A 68 10.71 9.05 -0.07
N ASP A 69 12.01 9.33 -0.11
CA ASP A 69 12.91 9.06 -1.25
C ASP A 69 13.29 7.57 -1.40
N GLY A 70 12.78 6.69 -0.53
CA GLY A 70 13.06 5.26 -0.52
C GLY A 70 12.35 4.46 -1.62
N ASN A 71 12.55 3.14 -1.59
CA ASN A 71 11.82 2.19 -2.43
C ASN A 71 11.75 0.81 -1.78
N ALA A 72 11.12 -0.16 -2.45
CA ALA A 72 10.93 -1.50 -1.90
C ALA A 72 12.22 -2.26 -1.55
N ALA A 73 13.33 -1.98 -2.25
CA ALA A 73 14.60 -2.62 -1.96
C ALA A 73 15.39 -1.91 -0.85
N ASN A 74 15.23 -0.58 -0.75
CA ASN A 74 15.90 0.25 0.24
C ASN A 74 14.91 1.29 0.77
N PRO A 75 14.04 0.91 1.72
CA PRO A 75 13.23 1.89 2.44
C PRO A 75 14.18 2.79 3.26
N THR A 76 13.85 4.07 3.37
CA THR A 76 14.65 5.05 4.12
C THR A 76 13.96 5.33 5.45
N GLY A 77 12.95 6.20 5.46
CA GLY A 77 12.16 6.54 6.64
C GLY A 77 10.66 6.34 6.40
N ASN A 78 9.86 7.03 7.20
CA ASN A 78 8.42 7.08 7.01
C ASN A 78 7.80 8.35 7.60
N VAL A 79 6.63 8.69 7.07
CA VAL A 79 5.69 9.63 7.68
C VAL A 79 4.54 8.81 8.26
N GLU A 80 4.42 8.81 9.57
CA GLU A 80 3.28 8.22 10.29
C GLU A 80 2.12 9.20 10.26
N LEU A 81 1.02 8.83 9.60
CA LEU A 81 -0.18 9.66 9.58
C LEU A 81 -1.03 9.35 10.80
N ARG A 82 -1.56 10.38 11.47
CA ARG A 82 -2.51 10.22 12.58
C ARG A 82 -1.90 9.44 13.78
N ALA A 83 -0.68 9.79 14.14
CA ALA A 83 0.14 9.14 15.17
C ALA A 83 -0.48 9.11 16.58
N SER A 84 -1.53 9.89 16.85
CA SER A 84 -2.26 9.82 18.12
C SER A 84 -3.34 8.72 18.16
N SER A 85 -3.43 7.86 17.13
CA SER A 85 -4.43 6.78 16.95
C SER A 85 -4.63 5.90 18.19
N GLU A 86 -3.56 5.65 18.94
CA GLU A 86 -3.57 4.77 20.10
C GLU A 86 -3.78 5.50 21.43
N GLN A 87 -3.84 6.84 21.41
CA GLN A 87 -3.89 7.65 22.62
C GLN A 87 -5.31 7.77 23.17
N SER A 88 -5.41 7.89 24.49
CA SER A 88 -6.69 8.20 25.14
C SER A 88 -7.25 9.53 24.65
N GLY A 89 -8.55 9.58 24.34
CA GLY A 89 -9.21 10.77 23.82
C GLY A 89 -9.04 10.98 22.31
N PHE A 90 -8.53 9.99 21.58
CA PHE A 90 -8.42 10.02 20.12
C PHE A 90 -9.74 10.38 19.43
N ASP A 91 -9.74 11.48 18.68
CA ASP A 91 -10.86 11.88 17.83
C ASP A 91 -10.83 11.12 16.50
N PHE A 92 -11.58 10.01 16.44
CA PHE A 92 -11.64 9.13 15.26
C PHE A 92 -12.49 9.69 14.10
N SER A 93 -13.04 10.91 14.24
CA SER A 93 -13.74 11.59 13.14
C SER A 93 -12.79 12.33 12.21
N LYS A 94 -11.54 12.53 12.63
CA LYS A 94 -10.53 13.31 11.92
C LYS A 94 -9.46 12.44 11.27
N ASN A 95 -8.84 13.01 10.25
CA ASN A 95 -7.75 12.41 9.49
C ASN A 95 -6.56 13.36 9.32
N THR A 96 -5.39 12.76 9.19
CA THR A 96 -4.17 13.37 8.66
C THR A 96 -3.91 12.83 7.25
N THR A 97 -3.52 13.72 6.33
CA THR A 97 -3.21 13.36 4.93
C THR A 97 -1.79 13.74 4.54
N LEU A 98 -1.22 12.96 3.63
CA LEU A 98 -0.02 13.27 2.85
C LEU A 98 -0.44 13.44 1.40
N THR A 99 -0.25 14.64 0.84
CA THR A 99 -0.62 14.97 -0.55
C THR A 99 0.61 15.34 -1.35
N GLY A 100 0.65 14.97 -2.62
CA GLY A 100 1.69 15.41 -3.54
C GLY A 100 1.30 15.11 -4.99
N GLN A 101 2.29 15.07 -5.87
CA GLN A 101 2.13 14.81 -7.30
C GLN A 101 2.91 13.57 -7.71
N ILE A 102 2.28 12.72 -8.51
CA ILE A 102 2.93 11.66 -9.30
C ILE A 102 2.72 12.03 -10.76
N GLY A 103 3.79 12.38 -11.45
CA GLY A 103 3.71 13.06 -12.74
C GLY A 103 2.97 14.40 -12.61
N ASP A 104 1.91 14.59 -13.38
CA ASP A 104 1.04 15.79 -13.35
C ASP A 104 -0.25 15.59 -12.54
N LYS A 105 -0.37 14.47 -11.81
CA LYS A 105 -1.59 14.09 -11.10
C LYS A 105 -1.42 14.13 -9.60
N SER A 106 -2.36 14.81 -8.94
CA SER A 106 -2.45 14.83 -7.49
C SER A 106 -2.77 13.43 -6.95
N ILE A 107 -2.05 13.04 -5.91
CA ILE A 107 -2.35 11.88 -5.08
C ILE A 107 -2.48 12.35 -3.62
N THR A 108 -3.48 11.82 -2.93
CA THR A 108 -3.65 12.00 -1.49
C THR A 108 -3.67 10.64 -0.81
N LEU A 109 -2.75 10.46 0.13
CA LEU A 109 -2.73 9.34 1.07
C LEU A 109 -3.28 9.83 2.40
N SER A 110 -4.14 9.05 3.04
CA SER A 110 -4.85 9.45 4.24
C SER A 110 -4.92 8.32 5.24
N SER A 111 -4.79 8.69 6.51
CA SER A 111 -5.35 7.94 7.63
C SER A 111 -6.86 7.74 7.48
N LEU A 112 -7.40 6.74 8.17
CA LEU A 112 -8.83 6.42 8.11
C LEU A 112 -9.59 7.06 9.27
N THR A 113 -10.87 7.33 9.03
CA THR A 113 -11.83 7.78 10.04
C THR A 113 -12.80 6.67 10.41
N ALA A 114 -13.57 6.87 11.49
CA ALA A 114 -14.67 6.00 11.84
C ALA A 114 -15.69 5.84 10.70
N THR A 115 -15.91 6.88 9.89
CA THR A 115 -16.80 6.80 8.73
C THR A 115 -16.25 5.88 7.64
N ASP A 116 -14.94 5.92 7.39
CA ASP A 116 -14.30 5.04 6.41
C ASP A 116 -14.46 3.56 6.78
N TRP A 117 -14.36 3.26 8.08
CA TRP A 117 -14.48 1.90 8.60
C TRP A 117 -15.92 1.39 8.70
N PHE A 118 -16.79 2.19 9.30
CA PHE A 118 -18.06 1.72 9.85
C PHE A 118 -19.29 2.15 9.05
N SER A 119 -19.12 2.97 8.00
CA SER A 119 -20.24 3.37 7.16
C SER A 119 -20.83 2.19 6.37
N THR A 120 -22.15 2.11 6.41
CA THR A 120 -22.98 1.20 5.58
C THR A 120 -23.57 1.94 4.37
N GLY A 121 -23.16 3.19 4.12
CA GLY A 121 -23.72 4.09 3.12
C GLY A 121 -24.86 4.97 3.62
N SER A 122 -25.58 4.54 4.67
CA SER A 122 -26.68 5.32 5.27
C SER A 122 -26.47 5.63 6.76
N VAL A 123 -25.81 4.73 7.50
CA VAL A 123 -25.52 4.87 8.94
C VAL A 123 -24.14 4.31 9.27
N LEU A 124 -23.58 4.72 10.41
CA LEU A 124 -22.41 4.08 11.00
C LEU A 124 -22.84 2.89 11.85
N SER A 125 -22.19 1.73 11.67
CA SER A 125 -22.40 0.54 12.50
C SER A 125 -21.09 -0.15 12.83
N THR A 126 -20.86 -0.38 14.11
CA THR A 126 -19.70 -1.11 14.64
C THR A 126 -20.00 -2.59 14.88
N SER A 127 -21.18 -3.08 14.45
CA SER A 127 -21.57 -4.46 14.66
C SER A 127 -20.83 -5.41 13.70
N TYR A 128 -20.46 -6.59 14.18
CA TYR A 128 -19.97 -7.65 13.30
C TYR A 128 -21.10 -8.18 12.39
N GLY A 129 -20.76 -8.52 11.15
CA GLY A 129 -21.66 -9.08 10.15
C GLY A 129 -22.38 -8.05 9.26
N VAL A 130 -22.20 -6.75 9.51
CA VAL A 130 -22.76 -5.70 8.64
C VAL A 130 -21.87 -5.46 7.42
N ASN A 131 -22.47 -4.98 6.33
CA ASN A 131 -21.76 -4.69 5.09
C ASN A 131 -21.02 -3.35 5.17
N ASN A 132 -19.82 -3.35 5.75
CA ASN A 132 -18.91 -2.21 5.79
C ASN A 132 -17.44 -2.67 5.65
N PHE A 133 -16.54 -1.69 5.55
CA PHE A 133 -15.12 -1.96 5.36
C PHE A 133 -14.48 -2.66 6.58
N ALA A 134 -14.88 -2.28 7.80
CA ALA A 134 -14.41 -2.91 9.04
C ALA A 134 -14.61 -4.42 9.05
N ASN A 135 -15.81 -4.88 8.69
CA ASN A 135 -16.10 -6.32 8.62
C ASN A 135 -15.34 -7.01 7.50
N THR A 136 -15.22 -6.36 6.33
CA THR A 136 -14.49 -6.91 5.18
C THR A 136 -13.01 -7.11 5.50
N TRP A 137 -12.35 -6.07 6.00
CA TRP A 137 -10.94 -6.11 6.36
C TRP A 137 -10.69 -7.03 7.55
N PHE A 138 -11.51 -6.98 8.61
CA PHE A 138 -11.31 -7.80 9.80
C PHE A 138 -11.43 -9.30 9.48
N ASN A 139 -12.33 -9.70 8.59
CA ASN A 139 -12.42 -11.11 8.19
C ASN A 139 -11.12 -11.59 7.53
N GLN A 140 -10.48 -10.75 6.70
CA GLN A 140 -9.19 -11.08 6.10
C GLN A 140 -8.05 -11.06 7.13
N PHE A 141 -8.05 -10.08 8.04
CA PHE A 141 -7.11 -10.03 9.16
C PHE A 141 -7.20 -11.28 10.03
N TYR A 142 -8.42 -11.71 10.37
CA TYR A 142 -8.68 -12.91 11.17
C TYR A 142 -8.10 -14.18 10.51
N ASP A 143 -8.26 -14.29 9.20
CA ASP A 143 -7.71 -15.40 8.42
C ASP A 143 -6.17 -15.33 8.36
N ALA A 144 -5.61 -14.16 8.04
CA ALA A 144 -4.17 -13.92 7.96
C ALA A 144 -3.45 -14.13 9.31
N ALA A 145 -4.09 -13.73 10.41
CA ALA A 145 -3.64 -13.96 11.78
C ALA A 145 -3.66 -15.45 12.18
N GLY A 146 -4.24 -16.32 11.36
CA GLY A 146 -4.33 -17.76 11.61
C GLY A 146 -5.42 -18.15 12.60
N LEU A 147 -6.31 -17.24 12.98
CA LEU A 147 -7.37 -17.51 13.96
C LEU A 147 -8.41 -18.49 13.40
N ALA A 148 -8.72 -18.40 12.09
CA ALA A 148 -9.62 -19.31 11.40
C ALA A 148 -9.16 -20.77 11.49
N SER A 149 -7.87 -21.02 11.26
CA SER A 149 -7.27 -22.35 11.35
C SER A 149 -7.20 -22.87 12.80
N ASN A 150 -7.27 -21.97 13.79
CA ASN A 150 -7.19 -22.29 15.22
C ASN A 150 -8.56 -22.31 15.92
N GLU A 151 -9.69 -22.20 15.20
CA GLU A 151 -11.03 -22.12 15.80
C GLU A 151 -11.34 -23.27 16.76
N SER A 152 -10.91 -24.50 16.46
CA SER A 152 -11.10 -25.65 17.36
C SER A 152 -10.37 -25.49 18.69
N ALA A 153 -9.14 -24.98 18.66
CA ALA A 153 -8.34 -24.72 19.86
C ALA A 153 -8.90 -23.53 20.66
N ILE A 154 -9.36 -22.49 19.95
CA ILE A 154 -10.03 -21.33 20.56
C ILE A 154 -11.31 -21.77 21.28
N LYS A 155 -12.15 -22.60 20.64
CA LYS A 155 -13.38 -23.14 21.26
C LYS A 155 -13.06 -23.85 22.57
N LEU A 156 -12.04 -24.72 22.55
CA LEU A 156 -11.60 -25.43 23.74
C LEU A 156 -11.14 -24.46 24.84
N ALA A 157 -10.31 -23.48 24.51
CA ALA A 157 -9.77 -22.52 25.48
C ALA A 157 -10.85 -21.58 26.06
N LEU A 158 -11.92 -21.33 25.32
CA LEU A 158 -13.06 -20.52 25.77
C LEU A 158 -14.19 -21.36 26.38
N ASN A 159 -14.01 -22.67 26.58
CA ASN A 159 -15.04 -23.61 27.05
C ASN A 159 -16.35 -23.54 26.22
N LEU A 160 -16.22 -23.34 24.91
CA LEU A 160 -17.35 -23.30 23.99
C LEU A 160 -17.69 -24.71 23.47
N PRO A 161 -18.97 -25.01 23.24
CA PRO A 161 -19.36 -26.27 22.60
C PRO A 161 -18.68 -26.46 21.24
N SER A 162 -18.34 -27.70 20.89
CA SER A 162 -17.67 -28.01 19.62
C SER A 162 -18.50 -27.56 18.39
N PHE A 163 -19.83 -27.61 18.51
CA PHE A 163 -20.79 -27.17 17.50
C PHE A 163 -20.96 -25.66 17.38
N THR A 164 -20.27 -24.84 18.19
CA THR A 164 -20.33 -23.38 18.06
C THR A 164 -19.94 -22.95 16.64
N PRO A 165 -20.76 -22.14 15.96
CA PRO A 165 -20.49 -21.74 14.58
C PRO A 165 -19.30 -20.78 14.50
N SER A 166 -18.55 -20.83 13.39
CA SER A 166 -17.40 -19.94 13.13
C SER A 166 -17.75 -18.46 13.21
N SER A 167 -18.97 -18.07 12.79
CA SER A 167 -19.45 -16.70 12.88
C SER A 167 -19.49 -16.17 14.32
N PHE A 168 -19.79 -17.02 15.30
CA PHE A 168 -19.75 -16.64 16.71
C PHE A 168 -18.32 -16.35 17.16
N ILE A 169 -17.35 -17.23 16.82
CA ILE A 169 -15.94 -17.03 17.19
C ILE A 169 -15.38 -15.77 16.55
N ARG A 170 -15.66 -15.54 15.27
CA ARG A 170 -15.26 -14.32 14.55
C ARG A 170 -15.88 -13.07 15.17
N GLN A 171 -17.15 -13.11 15.57
CA GLN A 171 -17.77 -12.00 16.28
C GLN A 171 -17.08 -11.69 17.61
N GLN A 172 -16.73 -12.72 18.40
CA GLN A 172 -16.00 -12.52 19.65
C GLN A 172 -14.61 -11.90 19.41
N ALA A 173 -13.89 -12.39 18.40
CA ALA A 173 -12.59 -11.83 18.02
C ALA A 173 -12.71 -10.39 17.48
N PHE A 174 -13.73 -10.10 16.69
CA PHE A 174 -14.03 -8.75 16.19
C PHE A 174 -14.29 -7.80 17.36
N ASN A 175 -15.11 -8.22 18.33
CA ASN A 175 -15.41 -7.41 19.51
C ASN A 175 -14.17 -7.17 20.38
N ALA A 176 -13.30 -8.19 20.53
CA ALA A 176 -12.03 -8.04 21.22
C ALA A 176 -11.11 -7.04 20.50
N PHE A 177 -10.99 -7.17 19.18
CA PHE A 177 -10.20 -6.25 18.34
C PHE A 177 -10.76 -4.82 18.39
N TYR A 178 -12.08 -4.65 18.30
CA TYR A 178 -12.75 -3.36 18.46
C TYR A 178 -12.48 -2.76 19.85
N GLY A 179 -12.58 -3.57 20.90
CA GLY A 179 -12.41 -3.15 22.30
C GLY A 179 -11.02 -2.61 22.63
N ILE A 180 -9.98 -3.09 21.94
CA ILE A 180 -8.60 -2.56 22.08
C ILE A 180 -8.31 -1.36 21.17
N GLY A 181 -9.32 -0.84 20.46
CA GLY A 181 -9.15 0.20 19.46
C GLY A 181 -8.41 -0.29 18.21
N GLY A 182 -8.52 -1.57 17.85
CA GLY A 182 -7.77 -2.17 16.75
C GLY A 182 -7.99 -1.48 15.39
N PHE A 183 -9.19 -0.95 15.14
CA PHE A 183 -9.46 -0.17 13.93
C PHE A 183 -8.73 1.17 13.96
N GLN A 184 -8.65 1.85 15.10
CA GLN A 184 -7.87 3.07 15.30
C GLN A 184 -6.39 2.79 15.04
N ARG A 185 -5.83 1.74 15.64
CA ARG A 185 -4.44 1.24 15.47
C ARG A 185 -4.09 0.74 14.07
N SER A 186 -5.09 0.63 13.19
CA SER A 186 -4.91 0.21 11.79
C SER A 186 -5.21 1.36 10.83
N SER A 187 -5.40 2.58 11.35
CA SER A 187 -5.85 3.76 10.60
C SER A 187 -4.75 4.80 10.39
N ASP A 188 -3.54 4.53 10.81
CA ASP A 188 -2.43 5.45 10.97
C ASP A 188 -1.23 5.07 10.10
N PRO A 189 -1.42 4.98 8.77
CA PRO A 189 -0.44 4.39 7.87
C PRO A 189 0.90 5.11 7.93
N ASN A 190 1.96 4.31 8.07
CA ASN A 190 3.35 4.75 8.02
C ASN A 190 3.89 4.77 6.59
N ILE A 191 3.76 5.90 5.87
CA ILE A 191 4.15 6.01 4.46
C ILE A 191 5.66 6.15 4.30
N SER A 192 6.31 5.16 3.66
CA SER A 192 7.76 5.16 3.43
C SER A 192 8.19 5.68 2.06
N TYR A 193 7.39 5.43 1.02
CA TYR A 193 7.68 5.91 -0.33
C TYR A 193 6.44 5.80 -1.20
N VAL A 194 6.42 6.55 -2.29
CA VAL A 194 5.40 6.47 -3.33
C VAL A 194 6.09 6.61 -4.67
N ASN A 195 6.13 5.51 -5.42
CA ASN A 195 6.90 5.38 -6.65
C ASN A 195 6.00 4.86 -7.78
N GLN A 196 6.14 5.43 -8.97
CA GLN A 196 5.45 4.99 -10.17
C GLN A 196 6.38 4.18 -11.05
N ASN A 197 5.88 3.09 -11.62
CA ASN A 197 6.53 2.43 -12.73
C ASN A 197 6.13 3.15 -14.02
N ASP A 198 7.06 3.85 -14.64
CA ASP A 198 6.80 4.67 -15.83
C ASP A 198 6.39 3.85 -17.09
N THR A 199 6.60 2.53 -17.10
CA THR A 199 6.17 1.67 -18.21
C THR A 199 4.72 1.24 -18.08
N THR A 200 4.29 0.86 -16.87
CA THR A 200 2.95 0.32 -16.61
C THR A 200 1.99 1.36 -16.06
N GLY A 201 2.52 2.46 -15.54
CA GLY A 201 1.77 3.46 -14.79
C GLY A 201 1.48 3.06 -13.35
N ASP A 202 1.85 1.86 -12.90
CA ASP A 202 1.54 1.37 -11.55
C ASP A 202 2.17 2.26 -10.48
N ILE A 203 1.37 2.73 -9.52
CA ILE A 203 1.86 3.49 -8.38
C ILE A 203 1.94 2.55 -7.18
N LYS A 204 3.16 2.35 -6.69
CA LYS A 204 3.53 1.56 -5.53
C LYS A 204 3.68 2.46 -4.33
N ILE A 205 3.01 2.11 -3.24
CA ILE A 205 3.07 2.82 -1.96
C ILE A 205 3.68 1.86 -0.94
N GLY A 206 4.82 2.26 -0.37
CA GLY A 206 5.46 1.55 0.72
C GLY A 206 4.87 1.96 2.05
N LEU A 207 4.46 0.97 2.84
CA LEU A 207 4.02 1.15 4.23
C LEU A 207 5.03 0.44 5.14
N ALA A 208 5.65 1.21 6.05
CA ALA A 208 6.40 0.63 7.14
C ALA A 208 5.43 0.03 8.17
N GLY A 209 5.86 -1.02 8.87
CA GLY A 209 5.06 -1.63 9.93
C GLY A 209 5.86 -2.72 10.65
N HIS A 210 5.19 -3.56 11.43
CA HIS A 210 5.86 -4.72 12.03
C HIS A 210 5.96 -5.88 11.04
N TYR A 211 7.12 -6.52 10.95
CA TYR A 211 7.28 -7.75 10.16
C TYR A 211 6.63 -8.97 10.84
N ASN A 212 6.57 -8.97 12.17
CA ASN A 212 5.84 -9.95 12.96
C ASN A 212 4.88 -9.21 13.89
N LEU A 213 3.60 -9.21 13.52
CA LEU A 213 2.58 -8.43 14.21
C LEU A 213 2.03 -9.15 15.45
N LYS A 214 2.37 -10.43 15.66
CA LYS A 214 2.02 -11.17 16.88
C LYS A 214 2.58 -10.53 18.12
N ASP A 215 3.83 -10.09 18.06
CA ASP A 215 4.50 -9.45 19.19
C ASP A 215 3.75 -8.21 19.70
N TYR A 216 3.04 -7.53 18.80
CA TYR A 216 2.26 -6.33 19.09
C TYR A 216 0.84 -6.69 19.57
N TYR A 217 0.10 -7.52 18.83
CA TYR A 217 -1.31 -7.81 19.16
C TYR A 217 -1.55 -8.90 20.20
N ALA A 218 -0.63 -9.85 20.38
CA ALA A 218 -0.81 -10.93 21.35
C ALA A 218 -1.10 -10.45 22.77
N PRO A 219 -0.36 -9.47 23.34
CA PRO A 219 -0.67 -8.97 24.68
C PRO A 219 -1.99 -8.18 24.76
N LEU A 220 -2.47 -7.64 23.64
CA LEU A 220 -3.68 -6.80 23.60
C LEU A 220 -4.96 -7.62 23.45
N LEU A 221 -4.94 -8.70 22.66
CA LEU A 221 -6.13 -9.47 22.29
C LEU A 221 -6.57 -10.52 23.34
N GLY A 222 -5.98 -10.51 24.53
CA GLY A 222 -6.28 -11.47 25.60
C GLY A 222 -6.13 -12.91 25.11
N SER A 223 -7.14 -13.76 25.38
CA SER A 223 -7.10 -15.18 24.99
C SER A 223 -6.89 -15.42 23.49
N PHE A 224 -7.41 -14.54 22.61
CA PHE A 224 -7.19 -14.67 21.16
C PHE A 224 -5.73 -14.46 20.77
N GLY A 225 -4.99 -13.64 21.53
CA GLY A 225 -3.58 -13.36 21.31
C GLY A 225 -2.70 -14.61 21.31
N ASN A 226 -3.06 -15.60 22.13
CA ASN A 226 -2.34 -16.87 22.23
C ASN A 226 -2.44 -17.73 20.96
N PHE A 227 -3.45 -17.49 20.11
CA PHE A 227 -3.72 -18.26 18.90
C PHE A 227 -3.27 -17.55 17.62
N LEU A 228 -2.68 -16.36 17.75
CA LEU A 228 -2.07 -15.67 16.62
C LEU A 228 -0.90 -16.51 16.09
N LYS A 229 -0.87 -16.67 14.77
CA LYS A 229 0.20 -17.36 14.05
C LYS A 229 1.53 -16.61 14.22
N ASP A 230 2.62 -17.33 14.45
CA ASP A 230 3.95 -16.71 14.48
C ASP A 230 4.31 -16.09 13.13
N GLY A 231 4.86 -14.88 13.16
CA GLY A 231 5.24 -14.16 11.94
C GLY A 231 4.05 -13.72 11.08
N PHE A 232 2.83 -13.65 11.63
CA PHE A 232 1.73 -13.08 10.86
C PHE A 232 1.98 -11.61 10.58
N GLN A 233 1.55 -11.19 9.40
CA GLN A 233 1.83 -9.89 8.81
C GLN A 233 0.52 -9.20 8.47
N ALA A 234 0.42 -7.92 8.79
CA ALA A 234 -0.62 -7.03 8.31
C ALA A 234 -0.07 -5.60 8.34
N SER A 235 -0.26 -4.87 7.26
CA SER A 235 -0.06 -3.42 7.26
C SER A 235 -1.24 -2.72 7.93
N GLU A 236 -1.02 -1.48 8.37
CA GLU A 236 -2.10 -0.51 8.50
C GLU A 236 -2.80 -0.30 7.15
N VAL A 237 -3.98 0.34 7.18
CA VAL A 237 -4.73 0.68 5.98
C VAL A 237 -4.41 2.11 5.56
N VAL A 238 -4.13 2.30 4.27
CA VAL A 238 -4.03 3.62 3.66
C VAL A 238 -5.25 3.89 2.76
N LYS A 239 -5.90 5.03 2.96
CA LYS A 239 -6.90 5.56 2.02
C LYS A 239 -6.17 6.36 0.95
N VAL A 240 -6.35 5.98 -0.31
CA VAL A 240 -5.67 6.57 -1.46
C VAL A 240 -6.69 7.24 -2.36
N THR A 241 -6.57 8.54 -2.57
CA THR A 241 -7.32 9.27 -3.59
C THR A 241 -6.39 9.64 -4.72
N TYR A 242 -6.65 9.12 -5.91
CA TYR A 242 -5.90 9.42 -7.13
C TYR A 242 -6.86 9.52 -8.32
N ASN A 243 -6.72 10.58 -9.12
CA ASN A 243 -7.54 10.81 -10.31
C ASN A 243 -9.07 10.72 -10.03
N GLY A 244 -9.52 11.31 -8.92
CA GLY A 244 -10.93 11.32 -8.51
C GLY A 244 -11.47 9.99 -7.97
N LYS A 245 -10.66 8.93 -7.94
CA LYS A 245 -11.02 7.63 -7.37
C LYS A 245 -10.39 7.46 -5.99
N THR A 246 -11.18 6.94 -5.07
CA THR A 246 -10.74 6.58 -3.71
C THR A 246 -10.70 5.06 -3.57
N ASP A 247 -9.57 4.52 -3.11
CA ASP A 247 -9.38 3.11 -2.78
C ASP A 247 -8.83 2.99 -1.33
N PHE A 248 -9.14 1.88 -0.65
CA PHE A 248 -8.46 1.48 0.59
C PHE A 248 -7.46 0.37 0.27
N ARG A 249 -6.21 0.55 0.69
CA ARG A 249 -5.12 -0.39 0.38
C ARG A 249 -4.43 -0.86 1.65
N TYR A 250 -4.10 -2.14 1.67
CA TYR A 250 -3.41 -2.82 2.76
C TYR A 250 -2.83 -4.14 2.21
N SER A 251 -1.93 -4.76 2.96
CA SER A 251 -1.33 -6.05 2.62
C SER A 251 -1.15 -6.92 3.87
N PHE A 252 -1.27 -8.23 3.70
CA PHE A 252 -0.92 -9.25 4.72
C PHE A 252 0.41 -9.95 4.40
N SER A 253 1.23 -9.33 3.54
CA SER A 253 2.55 -9.82 3.16
C SER A 253 3.54 -8.66 3.11
N ALA A 254 4.64 -8.84 3.83
CA ALA A 254 5.75 -7.90 3.89
C ALA A 254 7.07 -8.56 3.48
N THR A 255 7.98 -7.72 3.02
CA THR A 255 9.42 -8.00 3.01
C THR A 255 10.05 -7.44 4.29
N GLN A 256 11.19 -7.97 4.70
CA GLN A 256 11.96 -7.33 5.78
C GLN A 256 12.50 -5.99 5.28
N SER A 257 12.30 -4.92 6.03
CA SER A 257 12.81 -3.59 5.67
C SER A 257 14.31 -3.45 5.91
N GLY A 258 14.88 -4.28 6.80
CA GLY A 258 16.23 -4.08 7.34
C GLY A 258 16.32 -2.95 8.38
N LEU A 259 15.20 -2.30 8.68
CA LEU A 259 15.09 -1.21 9.65
C LEU A 259 14.32 -1.66 10.89
N SER A 260 14.45 -0.93 11.99
CA SER A 260 13.55 -1.03 13.14
C SER A 260 13.66 0.22 14.03
N ASN A 261 12.65 0.56 14.81
CA ASN A 261 12.74 1.69 15.74
C ASN A 261 13.52 1.29 17.01
N ASN A 262 14.85 1.29 16.91
CA ASN A 262 15.75 0.73 17.94
C ASN A 262 16.46 1.79 18.78
N SER A 263 16.32 3.07 18.43
CA SER A 263 17.02 4.16 19.11
C SER A 263 16.23 5.46 19.08
N GLY A 264 16.47 6.30 20.09
CA GLY A 264 15.78 7.57 20.23
C GLY A 264 14.44 7.48 20.97
N PRO A 265 13.72 8.61 21.07
CA PRO A 265 12.42 8.65 21.74
C PRO A 265 11.39 7.75 21.06
N GLY A 266 10.67 6.95 21.86
CA GLY A 266 9.63 6.04 21.35
C GLY A 266 10.15 4.76 20.72
N ALA A 267 11.44 4.44 20.85
CA ALA A 267 12.01 3.19 20.35
C ALA A 267 11.47 1.97 21.10
N ASP A 268 10.99 0.98 20.33
CA ASP A 268 10.38 -0.25 20.81
C ASP A 268 11.12 -1.53 20.37
N GLY A 269 12.14 -1.37 19.52
CA GLY A 269 12.93 -2.47 18.99
C GLY A 269 12.26 -3.25 17.84
N LYS A 270 11.03 -2.89 17.42
CA LYS A 270 10.16 -3.76 16.62
C LYS A 270 9.39 -3.04 15.52
N SER A 271 9.05 -1.77 15.71
CA SER A 271 8.36 -0.95 14.71
C SER A 271 9.20 -0.77 13.45
N HIS A 272 8.55 -0.61 12.30
CA HIS A 272 9.15 -0.38 10.99
C HIS A 272 10.07 -1.50 10.46
N SER A 273 9.92 -2.72 10.98
CA SER A 273 10.68 -3.91 10.55
C SER A 273 10.14 -4.60 9.29
N GLY A 274 8.89 -4.33 8.91
CA GLY A 274 8.26 -4.80 7.68
C GLY A 274 8.10 -3.67 6.66
N ASN A 275 8.35 -3.98 5.40
CA ASN A 275 7.99 -3.16 4.25
C ASN A 275 6.84 -3.85 3.50
N TYR A 276 5.66 -3.22 3.54
CA TYR A 276 4.45 -3.64 2.84
C TYR A 276 4.29 -2.77 1.60
N GLU A 277 4.21 -3.38 0.42
CA GLU A 277 3.98 -2.63 -0.82
C GLU A 277 2.55 -2.86 -1.29
N VAL A 278 1.80 -1.78 -1.48
CA VAL A 278 0.46 -1.79 -2.07
C VAL A 278 0.47 -1.04 -3.39
N THR A 279 -0.43 -1.42 -4.30
CA THR A 279 -0.43 -0.87 -5.66
C THR A 279 -1.80 -0.32 -6.04
N ILE A 280 -1.80 0.83 -6.70
CA ILE A 280 -2.94 1.36 -7.47
C ILE A 280 -2.52 1.52 -8.94
N GLN A 281 -3.51 1.49 -9.84
CA GLN A 281 -3.27 1.81 -11.24
C GLN A 281 -3.14 3.32 -11.40
N GLY A 282 -1.95 3.78 -11.78
CA GLY A 282 -1.74 5.17 -12.22
C GLY A 282 -1.82 5.32 -13.73
N ILE A 283 -1.49 6.52 -14.20
CA ILE A 283 -1.43 6.85 -15.63
C ILE A 283 0.04 6.78 -16.07
N PRO A 284 0.42 5.90 -17.01
CA PRO A 284 1.77 5.90 -17.55
C PRO A 284 2.16 7.28 -18.11
N PRO A 285 3.37 7.79 -17.83
CA PRO A 285 3.85 9.01 -18.47
C PRO A 285 3.77 8.91 -19.99
N ALA A 286 3.42 10.02 -20.65
CA ALA A 286 3.45 10.07 -22.10
C ALA A 286 4.89 9.88 -22.58
N ALA A 287 5.11 8.97 -23.53
CA ALA A 287 6.42 8.76 -24.13
C ALA A 287 6.89 10.07 -24.78
N VAL A 288 7.96 10.67 -24.23
CA VAL A 288 8.62 11.81 -24.87
C VAL A 288 9.42 11.24 -26.05
N PRO A 289 9.17 11.68 -27.30
CA PRO A 289 9.95 11.21 -28.44
C PRO A 289 11.43 11.49 -28.21
N GLU A 290 12.27 10.46 -28.35
CA GLU A 290 13.71 10.63 -28.12
C GLU A 290 14.29 11.71 -29.06
N PRO A 291 15.31 12.47 -28.60
CA PRO A 291 15.96 13.49 -29.41
C PRO A 291 16.47 12.97 -30.76
N SER A 292 16.82 11.69 -30.83
CA SER A 292 17.25 10.99 -32.05
C SER A 292 16.15 10.90 -33.11
N VAL A 293 14.90 10.66 -32.71
CA VAL A 293 13.72 10.63 -33.59
C VAL A 293 13.40 12.04 -34.10
N MET A 294 13.52 13.04 -33.24
CA MET A 294 13.37 14.46 -33.60
C MET A 294 14.48 14.93 -34.54
N LEU A 295 15.74 14.57 -34.28
CA LEU A 295 16.88 14.84 -35.15
C LEU A 295 16.77 14.10 -36.49
N GLY A 296 16.24 12.87 -36.49
CA GLY A 296 15.96 12.10 -37.70
C GLY A 296 14.91 12.78 -38.58
N LEU A 297 13.80 13.25 -37.98
CA LEU A 297 12.76 14.02 -38.68
C LEU A 297 13.31 15.35 -39.24
N LEU A 298 14.11 16.07 -38.47
CA LEU A 298 14.77 17.31 -38.92
C LEU A 298 15.81 17.03 -40.02
N GLY A 299 16.55 15.93 -39.91
CA GLY A 299 17.51 15.48 -40.92
C GLY A 299 16.84 15.12 -42.24
N VAL A 300 15.75 14.37 -42.21
CA VAL A 300 14.95 14.03 -43.40
C VAL A 300 14.36 15.28 -44.04
N ALA A 301 13.75 16.17 -43.24
CA ALA A 301 13.23 17.44 -43.74
C ALA A 301 14.32 18.32 -44.37
N GLY A 302 15.51 18.36 -43.76
CA GLY A 302 16.70 19.05 -44.29
C GLY A 302 17.16 18.50 -45.63
N VAL A 303 17.21 17.17 -45.79
CA VAL A 303 17.59 16.52 -47.07
C VAL A 303 16.59 16.86 -48.18
N PHE A 304 15.27 16.80 -47.91
CA PHE A 304 14.25 17.15 -48.90
C PHE A 304 14.29 18.63 -49.30
N ALA A 305 14.49 19.55 -48.34
CA ALA A 305 14.64 20.97 -48.64
C ALA A 305 15.89 21.27 -49.48
N THR A 306 16.99 20.58 -49.20
CA THR A 306 18.27 20.76 -49.90
C THR A 306 18.20 20.19 -51.33
N GLN A 307 17.61 19.01 -51.53
CA GLN A 307 17.38 18.45 -52.87
C GLN A 307 16.45 19.32 -53.72
N ARG A 308 15.44 19.96 -53.11
CA ARG A 308 14.52 20.86 -53.81
C ARG A 308 15.17 22.17 -54.23
N LYS A 309 16.16 22.67 -53.47
CA LYS A 309 16.99 23.83 -53.87
C LYS A 309 17.98 23.46 -54.97
N LEU A 310 18.63 22.30 -54.89
CA LEU A 310 19.57 21.82 -55.92
C LEU A 310 18.89 21.64 -57.28
N LYS A 311 17.66 21.10 -57.32
CA LYS A 311 16.86 21.01 -58.57
C LYS A 311 16.42 22.35 -59.17
N LYS A 312 16.34 23.42 -58.36
CA LYS A 312 16.01 24.77 -58.85
C LYS A 312 17.25 25.55 -59.32
N ALA A 313 18.43 25.21 -58.81
CA ALA A 313 19.70 25.83 -59.22
C ALA A 313 20.32 25.15 -60.45
N SER A 314 19.80 23.99 -60.88
CA SER A 314 20.24 23.23 -62.05
C SER A 314 19.38 23.47 -63.31
N ILE A 315 18.67 24.61 -63.39
CA ILE A 315 17.94 25.10 -64.56
C ILE A 315 18.51 26.48 -64.87
#